data_AF-A0A935MHH5-F1
#
_entry.id   AF-A0A935MHH5-F1
#
_cell.length_a   1.000
_cell.length_b   1.000
_cell.length_c   1.000
_cell.angle_alpha   90.00
_cell.angle_beta   90.00
_cell.angle_gamma   90.00
#
_symmetry.space_group_name_H-M   'P 1'
#
loop_
_entity.id
_entity.type
_entity.pdbx_description
1 polymer ?
#
loop_
_entity_poly.entity_id
_entity_poly.type
_entity_poly.pdbx_seq_one_letter_code
_entity_poly.pdbx_strand_id
1 'polypeptide(L)' 'MDRSVQYEEVYLNAYEPALEAKQSLTKYFRFYNENREHQTLMATPDQVYYESITLLKTG' A
#
# COMPACT_ATOMS: atom_id res chain seq x y z
N MET A 1 -7.83 7.20 11.32
CA MET A 1 -8.55 7.30 10.04
C MET A 1 -7.63 6.77 8.97
N ASP A 2 -7.98 5.64 8.37
CA ASP A 2 -7.28 5.17 7.18
C ASP A 2 -7.60 6.12 6.04
N ARG A 3 -6.60 6.85 5.58
CA ARG A 3 -6.74 7.68 4.39
C ARG A 3 -6.66 6.74 3.20
N SER A 4 -7.73 6.68 2.42
CA SER A 4 -7.81 5.79 1.26
C SER A 4 -7.02 6.36 0.07
N VAL A 5 -6.52 5.46 -0.79
CA VAL A 5 -5.82 5.77 -2.06
C VAL A 5 -6.58 6.82 -2.88
N GLN A 6 -7.91 6.79 -2.83
CA GLN A 6 -8.77 7.74 -3.53
C GLN A 6 -8.50 9.18 -3.11
N TYR A 7 -8.35 9.45 -1.80
CA TYR A 7 -8.10 10.80 -1.28
C TYR A 7 -6.63 11.20 -1.35
N GLU A 8 -5.70 10.28 -1.10
CA GLU A 8 -4.27 10.63 -1.05
C GLU A 8 -3.62 10.76 -2.43
N GLU A 9 -4.14 10.07 -3.45
CA GLU A 9 -3.44 9.94 -4.72
C GLU A 9 -4.31 10.26 -5.95
N VAL A 10 -5.59 9.86 -5.95
CA VAL A 10 -6.43 9.95 -7.17
C VAL A 10 -7.16 11.28 -7.26
N TYR A 11 -7.76 11.78 -6.17
CA TYR A 11 -8.44 13.07 -6.19
C TYR A 11 -7.49 14.27 -6.23
N LEU A 12 -6.23 14.09 -5.84
CA LEU A 12 -5.21 15.14 -5.84
C LEU A 12 -4.42 15.21 -7.15
N ASN A 13 -4.31 14.09 -7.89
CA ASN A 13 -3.59 14.05 -9.15
C ASN A 13 -4.59 13.91 -10.31
N ALA A 14 -4.80 14.99 -11.06
CA ALA A 14 -5.55 14.98 -12.31
C ALA A 14 -4.69 14.32 -13.41
N TYR A 15 -4.58 12.99 -13.39
CA TYR A 15 -3.81 12.26 -14.40
C TYR A 15 -4.43 12.45 -15.79
N GLU A 16 -3.68 13.02 -16.73
CA GLU A 16 -4.11 13.07 -18.14
C GLU A 16 -3.79 11.77 -18.89
N PRO A 17 -2.64 11.09 -18.68
CA PRO A 17 -2.36 9.78 -19.25
C PRO A 17 -2.52 8.66 -18.22
N ALA A 18 -3.24 7.59 -18.59
CA ALA A 18 -3.37 6.39 -17.76
C ALA A 18 -2.01 5.73 -17.38
N LEU A 19 -0.97 5.95 -18.19
CA LEU A 19 0.38 5.48 -17.92
C LEU A 19 1.01 6.16 -16.68
N GLU A 20 0.78 7.47 -16.53
CA GLU A 20 1.29 8.26 -15.42
C GLU A 20 0.58 7.86 -14.11
N ALA A 21 -0.74 7.69 -14.17
CA ALA A 21 -1.53 7.16 -13.06
C ALA A 21 -1.00 5.80 -12.59
N LYS A 22 -0.71 4.89 -13.51
CA LYS A 22 -0.16 3.56 -13.18
C LYS A 22 1.20 3.65 -12.49
N GLN A 23 2.09 4.53 -12.97
CA GLN A 23 3.40 4.72 -12.37
C GLN A 23 3.31 5.33 -10.96
N SER A 24 2.43 6.31 -10.78
CA SER A 24 2.24 6.98 -9.49
C SER A 24 1.60 6.04 -8.46
N LEU A 25 0.53 5.34 -8.85
CA LEU A 25 -0.09 4.31 -8.00
C LEU A 25 0.89 3.20 -7.62
N THR A 26 1.76 2.77 -8.54
CA THR A 26 2.80 1.77 -8.23
C THR A 26 3.74 2.28 -7.13
N LYS A 27 4.13 3.54 -7.17
CA LYS A 27 4.98 4.14 -6.13
C LYS A 27 4.22 4.28 -4.82
N TYR A 28 2.97 4.75 -4.86
CA TYR A 28 2.12 4.90 -3.69
C TYR A 28 1.92 3.57 -2.96
N PHE A 29 1.55 2.50 -3.68
CA PHE A 29 1.32 1.19 -3.06
C PHE A 29 2.60 0.59 -2.49
N ARG A 30 3.75 0.79 -3.12
CA ARG A 30 5.03 0.40 -2.54
C ARG A 30 5.29 1.11 -1.22
N PHE A 31 5.14 2.43 -1.20
CA PHE A 31 5.30 3.21 0.03
C PHE A 31 4.33 2.74 1.13
N TYR A 32 3.05 2.57 0.78
CA TYR A 32 2.02 2.11 1.71
C TYR A 32 2.37 0.75 2.33
N ASN A 33 2.74 -0.22 1.50
CA ASN A 33 3.01 -1.59 1.95
C ASN A 33 4.30 -1.71 2.76
N GLU A 34 5.34 -0.97 2.38
CA GLU A 34 6.68 -1.09 2.98
C GLU A 34 6.87 -0.17 4.19
N ASN A 35 6.24 1.00 4.23
CA ASN A 35 6.60 2.07 5.18
C ASN A 35 5.46 2.51 6.10
N ARG A 36 4.20 2.19 5.77
CA ARG A 36 3.07 2.62 6.60
C ARG A 36 2.82 1.58 7.69
N GLU A 37 3.33 1.86 8.88
CA GLU A 37 2.99 1.09 10.07
C GLU A 37 1.53 1.34 10.46
N HIS A 38 0.73 0.28 10.54
CA HIS A 38 -0.62 0.38 11.09
C HIS A 38 -0.51 0.56 12.61
N GLN A 39 -0.94 1.71 13.13
CA GLN A 39 -0.85 2.03 14.58
C GLN A 39 -1.47 0.97 15.51
N THR A 40 -2.47 0.22 15.03
CA THR A 40 -3.10 -0.85 15.81
C THR A 40 -2.31 -2.16 15.77
N LEU A 41 -1.60 -2.44 14.68
CA LEU A 41 -0.85 -3.69 14.47
C LEU A 41 0.66 -3.52 14.73
N MET A 42 1.16 -2.28 14.83
CA MET A 42 2.58 -1.92 14.95
C MET A 42 3.46 -2.62 13.91
N ALA A 43 2.87 -2.89 12.73
CA ALA A 43 3.47 -3.63 11.65
C ALA A 43 3.01 -3.05 10.31
N THR A 44 3.83 -3.23 9.28
CA THR A 44 3.49 -2.86 7.91
C THR A 44 2.67 -3.96 7.25
N PRO A 45 1.87 -3.63 6.22
CA PRO A 45 1.12 -4.64 5.46
C PRO A 45 2.01 -5.78 4.93
N ASP A 46 3.21 -5.46 4.43
CA ASP A 46 4.14 -6.48 3.93
C ASP A 46 4.61 -7.43 5.03
N GLN A 47 4.94 -6.92 6.22
CA GLN A 47 5.36 -7.76 7.36
C GLN A 47 4.28 -8.80 7.69
N VAL A 48 3.03 -8.35 7.85
CA VAL A 48 1.91 -9.24 8.17
C VAL A 48 1.66 -10.25 7.04
N TYR A 49 1.70 -9.81 5.78
CA TYR A 49 1.48 -10.70 4.64
C TYR A 49 2.56 -11.78 4.55
N TYR A 50 3.85 -11.42 4.57
CA TYR A 50 4.94 -12.39 4.44
C TYR A 50 5.06 -13.32 5.65
N GLU A 51 4.78 -12.84 6.86
CA GLU A 51 4.65 -13.71 8.04
C GLU A 51 3.52 -14.72 7.86
N SER A 52 2.34 -14.29 7.41
CA SER A 52 1.20 -15.19 7.19
C SER A 52 1.50 -16.27 6.12
N ILE A 53 2.16 -15.89 5.03
CA ILE A 53 2.58 -16.82 3.97
C ILE A 53 3.61 -17.82 4.50
N THR A 54 4.50 -17.40 5.39
CA THR A 54 5.51 -18.27 6.00
C THR A 54 4.86 -19.31 6.91
N LEU A 55 3.89 -18.88 7.73
CA LEU A 55 3.10 -19.74 8.60
C LEU A 55 2.27 -20.77 7.82
N LEU A 56 1.69 -20.39 6.68
CA LEU A 56 0.93 -21.30 5.81
C LEU A 56 1.79 -22.36 5.11
N LYS A 57 3.10 -22.10 4.95
CA LYS A 57 4.03 -23.03 4.30
C LYS A 57 4.67 -24.04 5.26
N THR A 58 4.55 -23.80 6.56
CA THR A 58 5.20 -24.61 7.62
C THR A 58 4.24 -25.50 8.39
N GLY A 59 2.93 -25.45 8.11
CA GLY A 59 1.92 -26.40 8.58
C GLY A 59 1.49 -27.37 7.49
#